data_AF-A0A354TBF3-F1
#
_entry.id   AF-A0A354TBF3-F1
#
_cell.length_a   1.000
_cell.length_b   1.000
_cell.length_c   1.000
_cell.angle_alpha   90.00
_cell.angle_beta   90.00
_cell.angle_gamma   90.00
#
_symmetry.space_group_name_H-M   'P 1'
#
loop_
_entity.id
_entity.type
_entity.pdbx_description
1 polymer ?
#
loop_
_entity_poly.entity_id
_entity_poly.type
_entity_poly.pdbx_seq_one_letter_code
_entity_poly.pdbx_strand_id
1 'polypeptide(L)'
;MGLQFENLVHANLDLLLASIGLDRKLVLNAGPYVQKQTQRRKGCQIDLLIRTRRSLYVFEIKFRKYIAAGIVDEVREKVRRLKLPKGQSVRTGLIYCGELDPQIDGRDDFDFLVPAEALLAAE
;
A
#
# COMPACT_ATOMS: atom_id res chain seq x y z
N MET A 1 17.87 -5.70 3.81
CA MET A 1 16.73 -6.20 4.60
C MET A 1 15.35 -5.76 4.09
N GLY A 2 15.20 -4.96 3.02
CA GLY A 2 13.87 -4.63 2.47
C GLY A 2 13.23 -5.75 1.64
N LEU A 3 14.02 -6.41 0.77
CA LEU A 3 13.53 -7.39 -0.19
C LEU A 3 12.90 -8.65 0.44
N GLN A 4 13.44 -9.11 1.58
CA GLN A 4 12.90 -10.29 2.28
C GLN A 4 11.54 -10.02 2.90
N PHE A 5 11.29 -8.78 3.32
CA PHE A 5 10.03 -8.41 3.95
C PHE A 5 8.94 -8.14 2.92
N GLU A 6 9.27 -7.44 1.82
CA GLU A 6 8.34 -7.32 0.69
C GLU A 6 7.86 -8.70 0.23
N ASN A 7 8.78 -9.65 0.10
CA ASN A 7 8.44 -11.05 -0.21
C ASN A 7 7.51 -11.69 0.84
N LEU A 8 7.67 -11.34 2.11
CA LEU A 8 6.82 -11.85 3.19
C LEU A 8 5.40 -11.28 3.10
N VAL A 9 5.25 -9.99 2.82
CA VAL A 9 3.95 -9.36 2.60
C VAL A 9 3.26 -9.99 1.38
N HIS A 10 4.01 -10.22 0.30
CA HIS A 10 3.50 -10.89 -0.89
C HIS A 10 3.13 -12.36 -0.63
N ALA A 11 3.90 -13.08 0.19
CA ALA A 11 3.61 -14.46 0.58
C ALA A 11 2.34 -14.58 1.44
N ASN A 12 2.01 -13.54 2.20
CA ASN A 12 0.85 -13.46 3.09
C ASN A 12 -0.26 -12.56 2.52
N LEU A 13 -0.33 -12.44 1.20
CA LEU A 13 -1.28 -11.56 0.53
C LEU A 13 -2.74 -11.86 0.90
N ASP A 14 -3.11 -13.13 1.10
CA ASP A 14 -4.48 -13.49 1.48
C ASP A 14 -4.88 -12.96 2.86
N LEU A 15 -3.95 -12.97 3.82
CA LEU A 15 -4.17 -12.39 5.16
C LEU A 15 -4.30 -10.87 5.08
N LEU A 16 -3.47 -10.23 4.24
CA LEU A 16 -3.59 -8.81 3.98
C LEU A 16 -4.94 -8.48 3.34
N LEU A 17 -5.38 -9.24 2.34
CA LEU A 17 -6.67 -9.04 1.70
C LEU A 17 -7.82 -9.20 2.70
N ALA A 18 -7.75 -10.17 3.60
CA ALA A 18 -8.74 -10.34 4.66
C ALA A 18 -8.75 -9.16 5.64
N SER A 19 -7.59 -8.69 6.10
CA SER A 19 -7.50 -7.60 7.08
C SER A 19 -8.04 -6.27 6.56
N ILE A 20 -8.03 -6.07 5.24
CA ILE A 20 -8.57 -4.86 4.57
C ILE A 20 -9.95 -5.08 3.94
N GLY A 21 -10.62 -6.21 4.22
CA GLY A 21 -11.98 -6.51 3.79
C GLY A 21 -12.12 -6.79 2.28
N LEU A 22 -11.10 -7.39 1.68
CA LEU A 22 -11.04 -7.81 0.27
C LEU A 22 -11.10 -9.33 0.08
N ASP A 23 -11.15 -10.14 1.14
CA ASP A 23 -11.27 -11.62 1.11
C ASP A 23 -12.40 -12.13 0.20
N ARG A 24 -13.53 -11.42 0.14
CA ARG A 24 -14.70 -11.79 -0.68
C ARG A 24 -14.84 -10.99 -1.97
N LYS A 25 -13.85 -10.18 -2.34
CA LYS A 25 -13.90 -9.35 -3.55
C LYS A 25 -13.05 -9.96 -4.65
N LEU A 26 -13.53 -9.80 -5.90
CA LEU A 26 -12.73 -10.16 -7.07
C LEU A 26 -11.54 -9.20 -7.21
N VAL A 27 -10.37 -9.66 -6.77
CA VAL A 27 -9.08 -9.02 -7.00
C VAL A 27 -8.64 -9.36 -8.43
N LEU A 28 -8.49 -8.33 -9.27
CA LEU A 28 -8.06 -8.46 -10.66
C LEU A 28 -6.53 -8.60 -10.77
N ASN A 29 -5.81 -7.93 -9.86
CA ASN A 29 -4.36 -7.98 -9.76
C ASN A 29 -3.95 -7.51 -8.36
N ALA A 30 -2.88 -8.08 -7.82
CA ALA A 30 -2.19 -7.58 -6.64
C ALA A 30 -0.68 -7.82 -6.81
N GLY A 31 0.12 -6.78 -6.70
CA GLY A 31 1.58 -6.89 -6.80
C GLY A 31 2.29 -5.55 -6.91
N PRO A 32 3.64 -5.55 -6.98
CA PRO A 32 4.41 -4.34 -7.16
C PRO A 32 4.11 -3.69 -8.51
N TYR A 33 4.08 -2.37 -8.54
CA TYR A 33 3.77 -1.60 -9.73
C TYR A 33 4.83 -0.54 -10.01
N VAL A 34 5.31 -0.52 -11.25
CA VAL A 34 6.28 0.47 -11.73
C VAL A 34 5.73 1.16 -12.97
N GLN A 35 5.55 2.48 -12.87
CA GLN A 35 5.30 3.36 -14.00
C GLN A 35 6.62 4.03 -14.41
N LYS A 36 7.09 3.73 -15.62
CA LYS A 36 8.28 4.37 -16.18
C LYS A 36 8.02 5.85 -16.49
N GLN A 37 9.03 6.68 -16.24
CA GLN A 37 9.04 8.08 -16.67
C GLN A 37 8.95 8.15 -18.20
N THR A 38 8.12 9.06 -18.71
CA THR A 38 8.05 9.41 -20.13
C THR A 38 8.01 10.93 -20.27
N GLN A 39 8.13 11.46 -21.49
CA GLN A 39 7.96 12.91 -21.73
C GLN A 39 6.60 13.44 -21.25
N ARG A 40 5.56 12.59 -21.22
CA ARG A 40 4.20 12.98 -20.83
C ARG A 40 3.80 12.58 -19.41
N ARG A 41 4.61 11.81 -18.69
CA ARG A 41 4.23 11.22 -17.38
C ARG A 41 5.41 11.06 -16.45
N LYS A 42 5.20 11.46 -15.18
CA LYS A 42 6.16 11.22 -14.11
C LYS A 42 6.22 9.73 -13.74
N GLY A 43 7.42 9.24 -13.46
CA GLY A 43 7.62 7.89 -12.95
C GLY A 43 7.15 7.76 -11.49
N CYS A 44 6.65 6.57 -11.15
CA CYS A 44 6.37 6.19 -9.76
C CYS A 44 6.53 4.68 -9.58
N GLN A 45 6.89 4.29 -8.37
CA GLN A 45 6.89 2.92 -7.90
C GLN A 45 5.93 2.83 -6.73
N ILE A 46 5.10 1.78 -6.73
CA ILE A 46 4.18 1.43 -5.67
C ILE A 46 4.56 0.01 -5.25
N ASP A 47 4.81 -0.17 -3.96
CA ASP A 47 5.28 -1.44 -3.42
C ASP A 47 4.22 -2.53 -3.56
N LEU A 48 2.95 -2.18 -3.31
CA LEU A 48 1.83 -3.07 -3.55
C LEU A 48 0.62 -2.29 -4.10
N LEU A 49 0.23 -2.63 -5.33
CA LEU A 49 -0.99 -2.14 -5.97
C LEU A 49 -2.00 -3.27 -6.06
N ILE A 50 -3.14 -3.13 -5.39
CA ILE A 50 -4.26 -4.08 -5.49
C ILE A 50 -5.36 -3.44 -6.32
N ARG A 51 -5.79 -4.13 -7.36
CA ARG A 51 -6.85 -3.67 -8.26
C ARG A 51 -8.08 -4.55 -8.13
N THR A 52 -9.21 -3.92 -7.85
CA THR A 52 -10.54 -4.52 -8.00
C THR A 52 -11.24 -3.90 -9.21
N ARG A 53 -12.49 -4.30 -9.47
CA ARG A 53 -13.29 -3.71 -10.56
C ARG A 53 -13.58 -2.22 -10.35
N ARG A 54 -13.71 -1.75 -9.11
CA ARG A 54 -14.17 -0.38 -8.79
C ARG A 54 -13.12 0.48 -8.06
N SER A 55 -12.07 -0.14 -7.54
CA SER A 55 -11.12 0.54 -6.66
C SER A 55 -9.69 0.07 -6.89
N LEU A 56 -8.76 1.00 -6.73
CA LEU A 56 -7.33 0.77 -6.64
C LEU A 56 -6.88 1.00 -5.20
N TYR A 57 -6.10 0.08 -4.66
CA TYR A 57 -5.51 0.19 -3.34
C TYR A 57 -4.01 0.35 -3.51
N VAL A 58 -3.48 1.47 -3.01
CA VAL A 58 -2.07 1.85 -3.12
C VAL A 58 -1.45 1.69 -1.74
N PHE A 59 -0.62 0.66 -1.59
CA PHE A 59 0.10 0.39 -0.36
C PHE A 59 1.58 0.72 -0.52
N GLU A 60 2.09 1.40 0.50
CA GLU A 60 3.52 1.55 0.75
C GLU A 60 3.94 0.58 1.85
N ILE A 61 5.19 0.12 1.78
CA ILE A 61 5.74 -0.78 2.78
C ILE A 61 6.97 -0.12 3.44
N LYS A 62 6.97 0.05 4.77
CA LYS A 62 8.10 0.65 5.51
C LYS A 62 8.53 -0.16 6.74
N PHE A 63 9.83 -0.41 6.83
CA PHE A 63 10.49 -1.07 7.96
C PHE A 63 11.51 -0.15 8.59
N ARG A 64 11.11 0.52 9.68
CA ARG A 64 11.99 1.43 10.42
C ARG A 64 11.55 1.46 11.87
N LYS A 65 12.50 1.63 12.78
CA LYS A 65 12.18 1.81 14.21
C LYS A 65 11.14 2.92 14.43
N TYR A 66 11.26 4.01 13.68
CA TYR A 66 10.31 5.13 13.68
C TYR A 66 9.98 5.55 12.24
N ILE A 67 8.70 5.78 11.97
CA ILE A 67 8.17 6.19 10.66
C ILE A 67 7.55 7.58 10.80
N ALA A 68 8.23 8.58 10.24
CA ALA A 68 7.81 9.97 10.29
C ALA A 68 6.57 10.26 9.41
N ALA A 69 5.80 11.29 9.77
CA ALA A 69 4.58 11.71 9.09
C ALA A 69 4.74 12.03 7.59
N GLY A 70 5.96 12.34 7.12
CA GLY A 70 6.25 12.56 5.69
C GLY A 70 5.93 11.36 4.78
N ILE A 71 5.71 10.17 5.34
CA ILE A 71 5.20 9.00 4.62
C ILE A 71 3.85 9.26 3.94
N VAL A 72 3.00 10.09 4.55
CA VAL A 72 1.68 10.45 4.03
C VAL A 72 1.83 11.18 2.69
N ASP A 73 2.72 12.17 2.65
CA ASP A 73 3.00 12.93 1.42
C ASP A 73 3.66 12.07 0.34
N GLU A 74 4.52 11.13 0.73
CA GLU A 74 5.11 10.15 -0.19
C GLU A 74 4.02 9.34 -0.91
N VAL A 75 3.07 8.79 -0.17
CA VAL A 75 1.98 7.98 -0.75
C VAL A 75 1.01 8.84 -1.55
N ARG A 76 0.64 10.03 -1.05
CA ARG A 76 -0.21 10.98 -1.79
C ARG A 76 0.40 11.37 -3.14
N GLU A 77 1.73 11.58 -3.19
CA GLU A 77 2.43 11.88 -4.43
C GLU A 77 2.46 10.67 -5.38
N LYS A 78 2.62 9.44 -4.88
CA LYS A 78 2.50 8.21 -5.68
C LYS A 78 1.12 8.10 -6.31
N VAL A 79 0.05 8.35 -5.54
CA VAL A 79 -1.33 8.37 -6.05
C VAL A 79 -1.51 9.44 -7.13
N ARG A 80 -1.01 10.67 -6.93
CA ARG A 80 -1.09 11.76 -7.92
C ARG A 80 -0.40 11.41 -9.24
N ARG A 81 0.72 10.68 -9.18
CA ARG A 81 1.48 10.23 -10.36
C ARG A 81 0.87 9.03 -11.06
N LEU A 82 0.07 8.24 -10.34
CA LEU A 82 -0.59 7.07 -10.89
C LEU A 82 -1.67 7.50 -11.89
N LYS A 83 -1.60 7.00 -13.12
CA LYS A 83 -2.68 7.22 -14.09
C LYS A 83 -3.88 6.34 -13.73
N LEU A 84 -4.87 6.93 -13.06
CA LEU A 84 -6.10 6.24 -12.70
C LEU A 84 -7.07 6.17 -13.89
N PRO A 85 -7.68 5.01 -14.17
CA PRO A 85 -8.85 4.95 -15.04
C PRO A 85 -9.99 5.77 -14.42
N LYS A 86 -10.69 6.57 -15.23
CA LYS A 86 -11.81 7.40 -14.76
C LYS A 86 -12.86 6.53 -14.06
N GLY A 87 -13.36 7.00 -12.92
CA GLY A 87 -14.45 6.33 -12.17
C GLY A 87 -14.00 5.21 -11.21
N GLN A 88 -12.71 5.00 -11.00
CA GLN A 88 -12.21 4.15 -9.91
C GLN A 88 -11.88 4.98 -8.68
N SER A 89 -12.28 4.51 -7.50
CA SER A 89 -11.84 5.12 -6.24
C SER A 89 -10.41 4.68 -5.93
N VAL A 90 -9.62 5.53 -5.28
CA VAL A 90 -8.33 5.14 -4.72
C VAL A 90 -8.47 5.01 -3.22
N ARG A 91 -7.86 3.96 -2.68
CA ARG A 91 -7.68 3.75 -1.25
C ARG A 91 -6.19 3.68 -0.97
N THR A 92 -5.70 4.35 0.07
CA THR A 92 -4.29 4.34 0.45
C THR A 92 -4.07 3.49 1.69
N GLY A 93 -2.91 2.88 1.79
CA GLY A 93 -2.51 2.23 3.02
C GLY A 93 -1.02 2.16 3.23
N LEU A 94 -0.65 1.87 4.47
CA LEU A 94 0.72 1.68 4.91
C LEU A 94 0.82 0.32 5.60
N ILE A 95 1.71 -0.52 5.09
CA ILE A 95 2.14 -1.75 5.75
C ILE A 95 3.46 -1.44 6.46
N TYR A 96 3.54 -1.66 7.76
CA TYR A 96 4.68 -1.16 8.52
C TYR A 96 5.14 -2.08 9.65
N CYS A 97 6.41 -1.97 10.00
CA CYS A 97 6.95 -2.48 11.26
C CYS A 97 7.75 -1.37 11.93
N GLY A 98 7.45 -1.15 13.21
CA GLY A 98 8.02 -0.09 14.05
C GLY A 98 6.97 0.93 14.51
N GLU A 99 7.45 2.00 15.15
CA GLU A 99 6.60 3.04 15.73
C GLU A 99 6.20 4.08 14.67
N LEU A 100 4.92 4.42 14.62
CA LEU A 100 4.42 5.51 13.79
C LEU A 100 4.54 6.83 14.53
N ASP A 101 4.82 7.89 13.77
CA ASP A 101 4.65 9.26 14.25
C ASP A 101 3.22 9.46 14.76
N PRO A 102 3.02 10.01 15.98
CA PRO A 102 1.69 10.25 16.52
C PRO A 102 0.78 11.13 15.63
N GLN A 103 1.37 11.88 14.69
CA GLN A 103 0.62 12.69 13.73
C GLN A 103 -0.02 11.88 12.60
N ILE A 104 0.35 10.62 12.41
CA ILE A 104 -0.26 9.75 11.40
C ILE A 104 -1.62 9.28 11.95
N ASP A 105 -2.68 10.01 11.59
CA ASP A 105 -4.05 9.65 11.94
C ASP A 105 -4.54 8.53 11.01
N GLY A 106 -4.85 7.38 11.58
CA GLY A 106 -5.37 6.22 10.87
C GLY A 106 -6.75 6.39 10.20
N ARG A 107 -7.38 7.57 10.26
CA ARG A 107 -8.67 7.88 9.62
C ARG A 107 -8.58 8.89 8.47
N ASP A 108 -7.67 9.87 8.55
CA ASP A 108 -7.57 10.95 7.55
C ASP A 108 -6.34 10.83 6.62
N ASP A 109 -5.30 10.10 7.04
CA ASP A 109 -4.06 9.98 6.25
C ASP A 109 -4.01 8.70 5.39
N PHE A 110 -4.50 7.60 5.93
CA PHE A 110 -4.56 6.30 5.27
C PHE A 110 -5.93 5.63 5.48
N ASP A 111 -6.47 5.00 4.45
CA ASP A 111 -7.63 4.12 4.62
C ASP A 111 -7.26 2.84 5.41
N PHE A 112 -5.98 2.44 5.36
CA PHE A 112 -5.48 1.22 5.99
C PHE A 112 -4.09 1.42 6.62
N LEU A 113 -3.99 1.19 7.93
CA LEU A 113 -2.73 0.99 8.63
C LEU A 113 -2.62 -0.48 9.02
N VAL A 114 -1.62 -1.17 8.49
CA VAL A 114 -1.44 -2.62 8.68
C VAL A 114 -0.08 -2.86 9.35
N PRO A 115 -0.06 -3.11 10.67
CA PRO A 115 1.13 -3.62 11.34
C PRO A 115 1.52 -4.95 10.70
N ALA A 116 2.79 -5.10 10.35
CA ALA A 116 3.24 -6.26 9.61
C ALA A 116 3.26 -7.54 10.45
N GLU A 117 3.25 -7.40 11.78
CA GLU A 117 3.04 -8.48 12.74
C GLU A 117 1.67 -9.16 12.53
N ALA A 118 0.65 -8.43 12.07
CA ALA A 118 -0.65 -8.99 11.74
C ALA A 118 -0.61 -9.92 10.51
N LEU A 119 0.42 -9.81 9.66
CA LEU A 119 0.64 -10.67 8.50
C LEU A 119 1.51 -11.89 8.81
N LEU A 120 2.07 -11.96 10.03
CA LEU A 120 2.93 -13.03 10.51
C LEU A 120 2.22 -14.02 11.44
N ALA A 121 1.04 -13.65 11.95
CA ALA A 121 0.34 -14.38 13.02
C ALA A 121 -0.57 -15.53 12.53
N ALA A 122 -0.45 -15.97 11.28
CA ALA A 122 -1.16 -17.17 10.82
C ALA A 122 -0.34 -18.42 11.13
N GLU A 123 -0.60 -19.00 12.30
CA GLU A 123 -0.33 -20.41 12.60
C GLU A 123 -1.56 -21.27 12.27
#